data_AF-M0CZ80-F1
#
_entry.id   AF-M0CZ80-F1
#
_cell.length_a   1.000
_cell.length_b   1.000
_cell.length_c   1.000
_cell.angle_alpha   90.00
_cell.angle_beta   90.00
_cell.angle_gamma   90.00
#
_symmetry.space_group_name_H-M   'P 1'
#
loop_
_entity.id
_entity.type
_entity.pdbx_description
1 polymer ?
#
loop_
_entity_poly.entity_id
_entity_poly.type
_entity_poly.pdbx_seq_one_letter_code
_entity_poly.pdbx_strand_id
1 'polypeptide(L)'
;MVVNATVDAAVFFLLLGAAVLGVTAADTGESAAAVDGDRPDAVGTVLATSTATVNYSLAPGARRANSEEADGVSGVRFERTAGPEFERTTHGSLAGLLARAAVGTAGFDDAPVTHARDDLRAAVRGAVASRISTVGLRVDAVWRPYPGAPVGGRVAVGDSPPDDEAVDAATLTVPTGAEPLSPRETRDFASLSGAVADRTVDVLAPAGRMRLALRDDAPVSTFARYRYARLAAELNVSVTGAVADADTRAANRRLASAFASRVESDLRARYDSPEAAAAAVSASEVRVVVRAWDAGRRGNDADATDDGRTPEGGR
;
A
#
# COMPACT_ATOMS: atom_id res chain seq x y z
N MET A 1 -46.55 -17.98 -30.37
CA MET A 1 -45.80 -18.39 -29.16
C MET A 1 -45.55 -17.13 -28.35
N VAL A 2 -46.53 -16.77 -27.51
CA VAL A 2 -46.51 -15.54 -26.71
C VAL A 2 -45.67 -15.82 -25.49
N VAL A 3 -44.42 -15.36 -25.52
CA VAL A 3 -43.50 -15.46 -24.37
C VAL A 3 -44.00 -14.47 -23.32
N ASN A 4 -44.26 -15.01 -22.14
CA ASN A 4 -45.10 -14.46 -21.09
C ASN A 4 -44.38 -13.32 -20.34
N ALA A 5 -44.41 -12.11 -20.88
CA ALA A 5 -43.79 -10.91 -20.29
C ALA A 5 -44.29 -10.62 -18.85
N THR A 6 -45.51 -11.07 -18.52
CA THR A 6 -46.09 -11.00 -17.17
C THR A 6 -45.43 -11.93 -16.16
N VAL A 7 -44.87 -13.07 -16.60
CA VAL A 7 -44.10 -13.96 -15.71
C VAL A 7 -42.69 -13.42 -15.49
N ASP A 8 -42.10 -12.79 -16.50
CA ASP A 8 -40.75 -12.22 -16.39
C ASP A 8 -40.72 -10.98 -15.48
N ALA A 9 -41.76 -10.13 -15.55
CA ALA A 9 -41.93 -9.01 -14.62
C ALA A 9 -42.16 -9.49 -13.17
N ALA A 10 -42.91 -10.57 -12.97
CA ALA A 10 -43.15 -11.13 -11.64
C ALA A 10 -41.87 -11.71 -11.01
N VAL A 11 -41.02 -12.39 -11.81
CA VAL A 11 -39.72 -12.90 -11.36
C VAL A 11 -38.76 -11.75 -11.06
N PHE A 12 -38.76 -10.69 -11.88
CA PHE A 12 -37.92 -9.52 -11.65
C PHE A 12 -38.29 -8.77 -10.35
N PHE A 13 -39.59 -8.62 -10.06
CA PHE A 13 -40.03 -8.03 -8.79
C PHE A 13 -39.81 -8.96 -7.58
N LEU A 14 -39.82 -10.29 -7.77
CA LEU A 14 -39.44 -11.25 -6.72
C LEU A 14 -37.94 -11.16 -6.37
N LEU A 15 -37.08 -11.03 -7.39
CA LEU A 15 -35.63 -10.86 -7.20
C LEU A 15 -35.29 -9.48 -6.61
N LEU A 16 -36.00 -8.43 -7.03
CA LEU A 16 -35.83 -7.09 -6.46
C LEU A 16 -36.36 -7.02 -5.01
N GLY A 17 -37.43 -7.75 -4.68
CA GLY A 17 -37.95 -7.87 -3.32
C GLY A 17 -37.00 -8.63 -2.38
N ALA A 18 -36.36 -9.71 -2.85
CA ALA A 18 -35.33 -10.42 -2.10
C ALA A 18 -34.05 -9.58 -1.90
N ALA A 19 -33.69 -8.74 -2.87
CA ALA A 19 -32.55 -7.82 -2.74
C ALA A 19 -32.84 -6.67 -1.75
N VAL A 20 -34.06 -6.15 -1.69
CA VAL A 20 -34.42 -5.06 -0.76
C VAL A 20 -34.69 -5.57 0.66
N LEU A 21 -35.22 -6.79 0.82
CA LEU A 21 -35.33 -7.43 2.14
C LEU A 21 -34.00 -8.00 2.67
N GLY A 22 -33.00 -8.18 1.80
CA GLY A 22 -31.63 -8.55 2.19
C GLY A 22 -30.74 -7.38 2.64
N VAL A 23 -31.16 -6.12 2.43
CA VAL A 23 -30.37 -4.92 2.77
C VAL A 23 -30.75 -4.32 4.13
N THR A 24 -31.79 -4.80 4.80
CA THR A 24 -32.18 -4.33 6.14
C THR A 24 -32.14 -5.42 7.22
N ALA A 25 -31.55 -6.57 6.93
CA ALA A 25 -31.33 -7.66 7.89
C ALA A 25 -29.99 -8.36 7.64
N ALA A 26 -28.90 -7.60 7.74
CA ALA A 26 -27.56 -8.14 7.97
C ALA A 26 -26.89 -7.35 9.09
N ASP A 27 -27.63 -7.20 10.19
CA ASP A 27 -27.09 -6.78 11.48
C ASP A 27 -27.67 -7.74 12.51
N THR A 28 -27.07 -8.94 12.58
CA THR A 28 -27.12 -9.89 13.70
C THR A 28 -26.26 -11.11 13.34
N GLY A 29 -25.02 -11.09 13.83
CA GLY A 29 -24.35 -12.30 14.30
C GLY A 29 -23.87 -13.31 13.26
N GLU A 30 -22.76 -12.98 12.60
CA GLU A 30 -21.63 -13.90 12.66
C GLU A 30 -20.42 -13.04 13.04
N SER A 31 -20.11 -12.99 14.35
CA SER A 31 -18.73 -12.71 14.75
C SER A 31 -17.88 -13.73 14.02
N ALA A 32 -17.27 -13.33 12.90
CA ALA A 32 -16.13 -14.06 12.38
C ALA A 32 -15.19 -14.19 13.57
N ALA A 33 -15.08 -15.40 14.11
CA ALA A 33 -14.26 -15.66 15.28
C ALA A 33 -12.92 -14.97 15.02
N ALA A 34 -12.55 -14.03 15.91
CA ALA A 34 -11.24 -13.41 15.84
C ALA A 34 -10.25 -14.57 15.79
N VAL A 35 -9.55 -14.70 14.66
CA VAL A 35 -8.54 -15.75 14.52
C VAL A 35 -7.54 -15.51 15.64
N ASP A 36 -7.25 -16.55 16.43
CA ASP A 36 -6.23 -16.49 17.48
C ASP A 36 -4.98 -15.86 16.87
N GLY A 37 -4.62 -14.69 17.39
CA GLY A 37 -3.52 -13.85 16.90
C GLY A 37 -2.14 -14.49 17.06
N ASP A 38 -2.08 -15.66 17.70
CA ASP A 38 -0.86 -16.36 18.09
C ASP A 38 -0.17 -17.09 16.91
N ARG A 39 -0.79 -17.17 15.73
CA ARG A 39 -0.15 -17.80 14.56
C ARG A 39 -0.07 -16.86 13.36
N PRO A 40 1.12 -16.37 12.99
CA PRO A 40 1.27 -15.39 11.90
C PRO A 40 0.85 -15.96 10.53
N ASP A 41 0.95 -17.28 10.30
CA ASP A 41 0.49 -17.94 9.07
C ASP A 41 -1.04 -17.92 8.90
N ALA A 42 -1.78 -18.06 10.00
CA ALA A 42 -3.24 -18.01 9.99
C ALA A 42 -3.71 -16.59 9.63
N VAL A 43 -3.09 -15.57 10.24
CA VAL A 43 -3.32 -14.16 9.89
C VAL A 43 -2.93 -13.89 8.43
N GLY A 44 -1.81 -14.43 7.95
CA GLY A 44 -1.42 -14.34 6.54
C GLY A 44 -2.50 -14.88 5.59
N THR A 45 -3.09 -16.02 5.93
CA THR A 45 -4.20 -16.62 5.18
C THR A 45 -5.45 -15.72 5.19
N VAL A 46 -5.81 -15.15 6.34
CA VAL A 46 -6.91 -14.17 6.46
C VAL A 46 -6.66 -12.95 5.58
N LEU A 47 -5.45 -12.38 5.62
CA LEU A 47 -5.09 -11.22 4.80
C LEU A 47 -5.19 -11.51 3.30
N ALA A 48 -4.78 -12.70 2.87
CA ALA A 48 -4.80 -13.12 1.48
C ALA A 48 -6.23 -13.36 0.94
N THR A 49 -7.11 -13.91 1.78
CA THR A 49 -8.43 -14.42 1.35
C THR A 49 -9.59 -13.50 1.69
N SER A 50 -9.48 -12.71 2.76
CA SER A 50 -10.54 -11.78 3.18
C SER A 50 -10.52 -10.54 2.29
N THR A 51 -11.69 -10.16 1.80
CA THR A 51 -11.88 -8.98 0.96
C THR A 51 -12.53 -7.83 1.73
N ALA A 52 -12.18 -6.61 1.37
CA ALA A 52 -12.83 -5.41 1.87
C ALA A 52 -13.07 -4.40 0.74
N THR A 53 -14.07 -3.54 0.95
CA THR A 53 -14.28 -2.33 0.16
C THR A 53 -13.93 -1.14 1.03
N VAL A 54 -13.04 -0.28 0.54
CA VAL A 54 -12.64 0.93 1.26
C VAL A 54 -12.97 2.16 0.42
N ASN A 55 -13.57 3.14 1.09
CA ASN A 55 -13.83 4.47 0.54
C ASN A 55 -12.77 5.42 1.08
N TYR A 56 -12.26 6.31 0.24
CA TYR A 56 -11.22 7.26 0.61
C TYR A 56 -11.25 8.49 -0.29
N SER A 57 -10.75 9.62 0.21
CA SER A 57 -10.66 10.85 -0.55
C SER A 57 -9.25 11.09 -1.08
N LEU A 58 -9.14 11.75 -2.23
CA LEU A 58 -7.88 12.29 -2.75
C LEU A 58 -7.59 13.70 -2.22
N ALA A 59 -8.53 14.29 -1.48
CA ALA A 59 -8.47 15.67 -0.98
C ALA A 59 -7.17 16.03 -0.22
N PRO A 60 -6.57 15.16 0.63
CA PRO A 60 -5.32 15.50 1.30
C PRO A 60 -4.20 15.88 0.34
N GLY A 61 -4.10 15.18 -0.80
CA GLY A 61 -3.11 15.47 -1.84
C GLY A 61 -3.32 16.82 -2.52
N ALA A 62 -4.56 17.18 -2.82
CA ALA A 62 -4.89 18.46 -3.44
C ALA A 62 -4.69 19.64 -2.49
N ARG A 63 -5.06 19.48 -1.22
CA ARG A 63 -4.80 20.47 -0.17
C ARG A 63 -3.31 20.73 0.02
N ARG A 64 -2.50 19.67 0.07
CA ARG A 64 -1.03 19.78 0.16
C ARG A 64 -0.44 20.48 -1.06
N ALA A 65 -0.87 20.12 -2.27
CA ALA A 65 -0.39 20.74 -3.50
C ALA A 65 -0.68 22.25 -3.58
N ASN A 66 -1.79 22.70 -2.97
CA ASN A 66 -2.16 24.11 -2.92
C ASN A 66 -1.58 24.90 -1.72
N SER A 67 -0.90 24.23 -0.78
CA SER A 67 -0.30 24.88 0.37
C SER A 67 1.03 25.56 0.01
N GLU A 68 1.41 26.62 0.73
CA GLU A 68 2.71 27.28 0.55
C GLU A 68 3.89 26.36 0.88
N GLU A 69 3.62 25.30 1.65
CA GLU A 69 4.53 24.19 1.94
C GLU A 69 4.59 23.13 0.83
N ALA A 70 4.17 23.44 -0.40
CA ALA A 70 4.25 22.52 -1.52
C ALA A 70 5.72 22.31 -1.97
N ASP A 71 6.54 21.66 -1.14
CA ASP A 71 7.87 21.08 -1.35
C ASP A 71 8.54 21.38 -2.71
N GLY A 72 8.77 22.66 -3.01
CA GLY A 72 9.48 23.12 -4.21
C GLY A 72 8.79 22.92 -5.58
N VAL A 73 7.54 22.47 -5.66
CA VAL A 73 6.87 22.26 -6.97
C VAL A 73 5.91 23.39 -7.29
N SER A 74 6.39 24.36 -8.05
CA SER A 74 5.58 25.45 -8.58
C SER A 74 4.82 25.04 -9.85
N GLY A 75 3.59 25.54 -10.01
CA GLY A 75 2.87 25.51 -11.30
C GLY A 75 1.75 24.48 -11.44
N VAL A 76 1.45 23.65 -10.42
CA VAL A 76 0.24 22.82 -10.40
C VAL A 76 -0.67 23.29 -9.28
N ARG A 77 -1.86 23.81 -9.63
CA ARG A 77 -2.86 24.29 -8.68
C ARG A 77 -4.18 23.58 -8.94
N PHE A 78 -4.82 23.17 -7.86
CA PHE A 78 -6.17 22.62 -7.89
C PHE A 78 -7.20 23.75 -7.70
N GLU A 79 -8.21 23.83 -8.55
CA GLU A 79 -9.29 24.81 -8.42
C GLU A 79 -10.15 24.53 -7.17
N ARG A 80 -10.43 23.25 -6.93
CA ARG A 80 -11.08 22.71 -5.74
C ARG A 80 -10.17 21.67 -5.11
N THR A 81 -10.20 21.52 -3.80
CA THR A 81 -9.33 20.57 -3.08
C THR A 81 -10.09 19.47 -2.35
N ALA A 82 -11.42 19.46 -2.46
CA ALA A 82 -12.32 18.46 -1.90
C ALA A 82 -13.66 18.48 -2.66
N GLY A 83 -14.45 17.42 -2.52
CA GLY A 83 -15.74 17.24 -3.19
C GLY A 83 -15.95 15.81 -3.69
N PRO A 84 -17.14 15.46 -4.20
CA PRO A 84 -17.45 14.13 -4.70
C PRO A 84 -16.47 13.63 -5.78
N GLU A 85 -15.93 14.54 -6.59
CA GLU A 85 -14.93 14.24 -7.62
C GLU A 85 -13.55 13.78 -7.05
N PHE A 86 -13.32 13.95 -5.74
CA PHE A 86 -12.14 13.46 -5.01
C PHE A 86 -12.40 12.11 -4.34
N GLU A 87 -13.65 11.69 -4.20
CA GLU A 87 -13.99 10.44 -3.54
C GLU A 87 -13.71 9.24 -4.44
N ARG A 88 -13.13 8.20 -3.85
CA ARG A 88 -12.75 6.98 -4.56
C ARG A 88 -13.14 5.78 -3.73
N THR A 89 -13.52 4.71 -4.43
CA THR A 89 -13.80 3.41 -3.83
C THR A 89 -12.84 2.39 -4.42
N THR A 90 -12.37 1.47 -3.59
CA THR A 90 -11.57 0.36 -4.09
C THR A 90 -11.87 -0.91 -3.31
N HIS A 91 -11.80 -2.04 -4.01
CA HIS A 91 -12.09 -3.37 -3.47
C HIS A 91 -10.89 -4.30 -3.74
N GLY A 92 -10.74 -5.31 -2.90
CA GLY A 92 -9.73 -6.36 -3.05
C GLY A 92 -9.50 -7.12 -1.75
N SER A 93 -8.56 -8.07 -1.78
CA SER A 93 -8.09 -8.72 -0.56
C SER A 93 -7.39 -7.72 0.37
N LEU A 94 -7.38 -7.97 1.67
CA LEU A 94 -6.68 -7.10 2.64
C LEU A 94 -5.18 -6.99 2.31
N ALA A 95 -4.53 -8.09 1.94
CA ALA A 95 -3.14 -8.09 1.45
C ALA A 95 -2.98 -7.22 0.19
N GLY A 96 -3.90 -7.32 -0.78
CA GLY A 96 -3.88 -6.49 -1.99
C GLY A 96 -4.10 -5.00 -1.70
N LEU A 97 -4.97 -4.69 -0.74
CA LEU A 97 -5.24 -3.32 -0.30
C LEU A 97 -4.04 -2.72 0.46
N LEU A 98 -3.40 -3.50 1.33
CA LEU A 98 -2.16 -3.13 2.00
C LEU A 98 -1.04 -2.86 0.98
N ALA A 99 -0.88 -3.73 -0.01
CA ALA A 99 0.09 -3.54 -1.09
C ALA A 99 -0.18 -2.28 -1.91
N ARG A 100 -1.45 -2.05 -2.28
CA ARG A 100 -1.88 -0.85 -2.98
C ARG A 100 -1.62 0.42 -2.17
N ALA A 101 -1.85 0.39 -0.86
CA ALA A 101 -1.58 1.51 0.02
C ALA A 101 -0.07 1.76 0.16
N ALA A 102 0.74 0.72 0.34
CA ALA A 102 2.20 0.84 0.43
C ALA A 102 2.80 1.46 -0.84
N VAL A 103 2.42 0.97 -2.02
CA VAL A 103 2.83 1.57 -3.31
C VAL A 103 2.24 2.97 -3.50
N GLY A 104 0.98 3.16 -3.13
CA GLY A 104 0.26 4.42 -3.34
C GLY A 104 0.82 5.60 -2.54
N THR A 105 1.40 5.33 -1.37
CA THR A 105 2.08 6.32 -0.53
C THR A 105 3.61 6.24 -0.64
N ALA A 106 4.14 5.52 -1.63
CA ALA A 106 5.57 5.43 -1.82
C ALA A 106 6.15 6.79 -2.21
N GLY A 107 7.41 7.00 -1.87
CA GLY A 107 8.21 8.16 -2.26
C GLY A 107 9.65 8.03 -1.82
N PHE A 108 10.34 9.15 -1.71
CA PHE A 108 11.78 9.21 -1.51
C PHE A 108 12.10 9.62 -0.08
N ASP A 109 13.06 8.94 0.54
CA ASP A 109 13.53 9.21 1.91
C ASP A 109 12.37 9.32 2.92
N ASP A 110 11.43 8.37 2.80
CA ASP A 110 10.17 8.24 3.55
C ASP A 110 9.14 9.37 3.37
N ALA A 111 9.39 10.35 2.49
CA ALA A 111 8.43 11.35 2.06
C ALA A 111 7.61 10.86 0.85
N PRO A 112 6.26 10.74 0.93
CA PRO A 112 5.44 10.30 -0.19
C PRO A 112 5.59 11.21 -1.42
N VAL A 113 5.58 10.64 -2.64
CA VAL A 113 5.60 11.45 -3.88
C VAL A 113 4.44 12.45 -3.86
N THR A 114 3.25 11.97 -3.48
CA THR A 114 2.08 12.80 -3.22
C THR A 114 1.30 12.27 -2.02
N HIS A 115 0.57 13.18 -1.35
CA HIS A 115 -0.34 12.86 -0.24
C HIS A 115 -1.73 12.41 -0.70
N ALA A 116 -1.92 12.15 -2.01
CA ALA A 116 -3.24 11.81 -2.55
C ALA A 116 -3.77 10.44 -2.06
N ARG A 117 -2.93 9.62 -1.42
CA ARG A 117 -3.27 8.28 -0.92
C ARG A 117 -3.25 8.16 0.59
N ASP A 118 -3.16 9.26 1.32
CA ASP A 118 -3.12 9.24 2.78
C ASP A 118 -4.41 8.67 3.38
N ASP A 119 -5.57 9.07 2.86
CA ASP A 119 -6.86 8.53 3.31
C ASP A 119 -7.04 7.06 2.90
N LEU A 120 -6.49 6.63 1.75
CA LEU A 120 -6.47 5.21 1.37
C LEU A 120 -5.69 4.40 2.41
N ARG A 121 -4.50 4.88 2.81
CA ARG A 121 -3.69 4.23 3.83
C ARG A 121 -4.44 4.14 5.16
N ALA A 122 -5.10 5.21 5.60
CA ALA A 122 -5.89 5.22 6.83
C ALA A 122 -7.07 4.22 6.75
N ALA A 123 -7.84 4.25 5.67
CA ALA A 123 -8.99 3.37 5.46
C ALA A 123 -8.60 1.89 5.42
N VAL A 124 -7.47 1.55 4.77
CA VAL A 124 -6.95 0.17 4.74
C VAL A 124 -6.49 -0.28 6.12
N ARG A 125 -5.80 0.57 6.90
CA ARG A 125 -5.42 0.23 8.29
C ARG A 125 -6.65 -0.08 9.14
N GLY A 126 -7.71 0.74 9.02
CA GLY A 126 -8.99 0.50 9.71
C GLY A 126 -9.66 -0.80 9.27
N ALA A 127 -9.66 -1.10 7.96
CA ALA A 127 -10.24 -2.34 7.43
C ALA A 127 -9.48 -3.60 7.87
N VAL A 128 -8.17 -3.51 8.08
CA VAL A 128 -7.38 -4.63 8.63
C VAL A 128 -7.66 -4.77 10.13
N ALA A 129 -7.57 -3.69 10.90
CA ALA A 129 -7.80 -3.70 12.35
C ALA A 129 -9.21 -4.14 12.76
N SER A 130 -10.22 -4.00 11.89
CA SER A 130 -11.56 -4.52 12.14
C SER A 130 -11.72 -6.02 11.88
N ARG A 131 -10.73 -6.66 11.26
CA ARG A 131 -10.76 -8.07 10.85
C ARG A 131 -9.82 -8.96 11.67
N ILE A 132 -8.74 -8.39 12.18
CA ILE A 132 -7.75 -9.11 12.98
C ILE A 132 -7.50 -8.35 14.29
N SER A 133 -7.36 -9.08 15.40
CA SER A 133 -6.84 -8.49 16.64
C SER A 133 -5.42 -8.00 16.39
N THR A 134 -5.11 -6.79 16.83
CA THR A 134 -3.77 -6.20 16.70
C THR A 134 -2.95 -6.31 17.99
N VAL A 135 -3.52 -6.88 19.05
CA VAL A 135 -2.81 -7.13 20.31
C VAL A 135 -1.81 -8.26 20.09
N GLY A 136 -0.54 -8.04 20.45
CA GLY A 136 0.51 -9.04 20.21
C GLY A 136 0.84 -9.26 18.73
N LEU A 137 0.42 -8.36 17.83
CA LEU A 137 0.52 -8.55 16.39
C LEU A 137 0.96 -7.28 15.67
N ARG A 138 1.83 -7.45 14.67
CA ARG A 138 2.22 -6.42 13.72
C ARG A 138 2.12 -6.92 12.29
N VAL A 139 1.47 -6.14 11.43
CA VAL A 139 1.46 -6.37 9.99
C VAL A 139 2.18 -5.21 9.31
N ASP A 140 3.23 -5.51 8.54
CA ASP A 140 3.99 -4.55 7.76
C ASP A 140 3.93 -4.89 6.27
N ALA A 141 3.30 -4.03 5.47
CA ALA A 141 3.37 -4.06 4.03
C ALA A 141 4.44 -3.08 3.55
N VAL A 142 5.48 -3.58 2.89
CA VAL A 142 6.65 -2.81 2.45
C VAL A 142 6.90 -3.04 0.97
N TRP A 143 6.99 -1.96 0.22
CA TRP A 143 7.48 -1.96 -1.15
C TRP A 143 8.78 -1.17 -1.21
N ARG A 144 9.87 -1.82 -1.66
CA ARG A 144 11.17 -1.20 -1.97
C ARG A 144 11.79 -1.97 -3.14
N PRO A 145 12.42 -1.30 -4.12
CA PRO A 145 12.99 -1.99 -5.28
C PRO A 145 14.20 -2.86 -4.93
N TYR A 146 14.92 -2.53 -3.86
CA TYR A 146 15.99 -3.33 -3.27
C TYR A 146 16.20 -2.90 -1.80
N PRO A 147 16.86 -3.72 -0.96
CA PRO A 147 17.15 -3.36 0.43
C PRO A 147 17.89 -2.02 0.55
N GLY A 148 17.36 -1.12 1.37
CA GLY A 148 17.89 0.22 1.59
C GLY A 148 17.73 1.17 0.40
N ALA A 149 16.88 0.86 -0.58
CA ALA A 149 16.59 1.80 -1.66
C ALA A 149 16.06 3.13 -1.08
N PRO A 150 16.46 4.28 -1.64
CA PRO A 150 15.99 5.59 -1.18
C PRO A 150 14.51 5.81 -1.47
N VAL A 151 13.93 4.98 -2.34
CA VAL A 151 12.53 5.04 -2.75
C VAL A 151 11.78 3.82 -2.24
N GLY A 152 10.60 4.05 -1.69
CA GLY A 152 9.77 2.97 -1.16
C GLY A 152 8.52 3.48 -0.47
N GLY A 153 7.71 2.54 0.02
CA GLY A 153 6.52 2.84 0.81
C GLY A 153 6.22 1.74 1.81
N ARG A 154 5.61 2.13 2.93
CA ARG A 154 5.26 1.24 4.03
C ARG A 154 3.89 1.55 4.60
N VAL A 155 3.15 0.49 4.93
CA VAL A 155 1.95 0.55 5.76
C VAL A 155 2.10 -0.44 6.89
N ALA A 156 1.88 0.02 8.12
CA ALA A 156 1.94 -0.80 9.32
C ALA A 156 0.60 -0.81 10.05
N VAL A 157 0.19 -1.97 10.56
CA VAL A 157 -1.01 -2.16 11.39
C VAL A 157 -0.60 -2.91 12.65
N GLY A 158 -1.11 -2.49 13.81
CA GLY A 158 -0.71 -3.00 15.12
C GLY A 158 0.57 -2.39 15.67
N ASP A 159 0.96 -2.86 16.85
CA ASP A 159 2.07 -2.32 17.61
C ASP A 159 3.42 -2.85 17.12
N SER A 160 4.52 -2.40 17.72
CA SER A 160 5.83 -3.02 17.50
C SER A 160 6.07 -4.11 18.54
N PRO A 161 6.72 -5.23 18.17
CA PRO A 161 7.12 -6.22 19.16
C PRO A 161 8.05 -5.59 20.20
N PRO A 162 7.93 -5.94 21.49
CA PRO A 162 8.94 -5.62 22.49
C PRO A 162 10.31 -6.19 22.11
N ASP A 163 11.39 -5.51 22.51
CA ASP A 163 12.75 -5.88 22.13
C ASP A 163 13.22 -7.23 22.70
N ASP A 164 12.58 -7.72 23.76
CA ASP A 164 12.95 -8.92 24.52
C ASP A 164 12.01 -10.12 24.31
N GLU A 165 11.04 -10.01 23.41
CA GLU A 165 10.08 -11.08 23.17
C GLU A 165 10.42 -11.92 21.94
N ALA A 166 10.15 -13.22 22.05
CA ALA A 166 10.23 -14.12 20.90
C ALA A 166 9.12 -13.75 19.91
N VAL A 167 9.51 -13.51 18.66
CA VAL A 167 8.61 -13.12 17.58
C VAL A 167 8.53 -14.23 16.55
N ASP A 168 7.33 -14.72 16.32
CA ASP A 168 7.03 -15.57 15.17
C ASP A 168 6.65 -14.69 13.97
N ALA A 169 7.11 -15.07 12.77
CA ALA A 169 6.86 -14.28 11.58
C ALA A 169 6.44 -15.12 10.37
N ALA A 170 5.46 -14.62 9.63
CA ALA A 170 5.03 -15.14 8.34
C ALA A 170 5.17 -14.05 7.28
N THR A 171 5.53 -14.44 6.06
CA THR A 171 5.68 -13.49 4.94
C THR A 171 4.84 -13.92 3.77
N LEU A 172 4.12 -12.97 3.18
CA LEU A 172 3.41 -13.13 1.92
C LEU A 172 3.84 -12.04 0.93
N THR A 173 3.81 -12.37 -0.35
CA THR A 173 4.26 -11.49 -1.43
C THR A 173 3.08 -11.14 -2.32
N VAL A 174 2.90 -9.84 -2.61
CA VAL A 174 1.83 -9.34 -3.48
C VAL A 174 2.46 -8.68 -4.72
N PRO A 175 2.09 -9.08 -5.94
CA PRO A 175 2.63 -8.46 -7.14
C PRO A 175 2.17 -7.00 -7.28
N THR A 176 3.08 -6.12 -7.69
CA THR A 176 2.81 -4.70 -7.98
C THR A 176 2.20 -4.49 -9.37
N GLY A 177 2.36 -5.48 -10.26
CA GLY A 177 2.00 -5.41 -11.68
C GLY A 177 3.14 -5.00 -12.60
N ALA A 178 4.31 -4.61 -12.07
CA ALA A 178 5.50 -4.38 -12.87
C ALA A 178 6.13 -5.70 -13.35
N GLU A 179 6.76 -5.66 -14.53
CA GLU A 179 7.40 -6.82 -15.14
C GLU A 179 8.65 -7.24 -14.33
N PRO A 180 8.87 -8.56 -14.12
CA PRO A 180 10.11 -9.05 -13.53
C PRO A 180 11.36 -8.64 -14.32
N LEU A 181 12.53 -8.75 -13.69
CA LEU A 181 13.81 -8.60 -14.39
C LEU A 181 14.06 -9.81 -15.30
N SER A 182 14.58 -9.55 -16.50
CA SER A 182 15.07 -10.59 -17.39
C SER A 182 16.55 -10.88 -17.15
N PRO A 183 17.06 -12.08 -17.48
CA PRO A 183 18.48 -12.42 -17.32
C PRO A 183 19.43 -11.50 -18.11
N ARG A 184 18.94 -10.80 -19.14
CA ARG A 184 19.75 -9.88 -19.94
C ARG A 184 20.02 -8.56 -19.21
N GLU A 185 19.12 -8.19 -18.31
CA GLU A 185 19.21 -6.99 -17.50
C GLU A 185 20.09 -7.19 -16.26
N THR A 186 20.49 -8.42 -15.95
CA THR A 186 21.31 -8.73 -14.76
C THR A 186 22.80 -8.92 -15.08
N ARG A 187 23.22 -8.68 -16.33
CA ARG A 187 24.59 -8.98 -16.79
C ARG A 187 25.66 -8.07 -16.19
N ASP A 188 25.29 -6.84 -15.92
CA ASP A 188 26.18 -5.81 -15.40
C ASP A 188 25.36 -4.79 -14.60
N PHE A 189 26.02 -4.03 -13.73
CA PHE A 189 25.34 -3.07 -12.87
C PHE A 189 24.59 -1.97 -13.64
N ALA A 190 25.04 -1.57 -14.83
CA ALA A 190 24.40 -0.51 -15.60
C ALA A 190 23.10 -1.00 -16.26
N SER A 191 23.12 -2.20 -16.84
CA SER A 191 21.92 -2.87 -17.34
C SER A 191 20.90 -3.10 -16.22
N LEU A 192 21.38 -3.51 -15.04
CA LEU A 192 20.53 -3.79 -13.87
C LEU A 192 19.93 -2.52 -13.30
N SER A 193 20.73 -1.47 -13.12
CA SER A 193 20.27 -0.19 -12.57
C SER A 193 19.22 0.46 -13.46
N GLY A 194 19.41 0.44 -14.78
CA GLY A 194 18.43 0.92 -15.75
C GLY A 194 17.11 0.15 -15.65
N ALA A 195 17.17 -1.18 -15.63
CA ALA A 195 15.99 -2.03 -15.52
C ALA A 195 15.22 -1.82 -14.20
N VAL A 196 15.93 -1.71 -13.08
CA VAL A 196 15.37 -1.43 -11.75
C VAL A 196 14.73 -0.04 -11.72
N ALA A 197 15.39 0.97 -12.30
CA ALA A 197 14.87 2.32 -12.35
C ALA A 197 13.59 2.41 -13.20
N ASP A 198 13.58 1.78 -14.38
CA ASP A 198 12.40 1.71 -15.25
C ASP A 198 11.19 1.10 -14.52
N ARG A 199 11.39 -0.02 -13.83
CA ARG A 199 10.33 -0.72 -13.08
C ARG A 199 9.87 0.10 -11.87
N THR A 200 10.78 0.75 -11.18
CA THR A 200 10.44 1.65 -10.07
C THR A 200 9.55 2.79 -10.56
N VAL A 201 9.91 3.45 -11.67
CA VAL A 201 9.11 4.54 -12.24
C VAL A 201 7.76 4.03 -12.74
N ASP A 202 7.69 2.83 -13.34
CA ASP A 202 6.41 2.25 -13.77
C ASP A 202 5.49 1.93 -12.59
N VAL A 203 6.02 1.47 -11.45
CA VAL A 203 5.23 1.29 -10.22
C VAL A 203 4.69 2.63 -9.68
N LEU A 204 5.52 3.67 -9.65
CA LEU A 204 5.15 4.98 -9.09
C LEU A 204 4.23 5.80 -10.01
N ALA A 205 4.42 5.67 -11.33
CA ALA A 205 3.69 6.39 -12.37
C ALA A 205 3.41 5.48 -13.58
N PRO A 206 2.48 4.50 -13.47
CA PRO A 206 2.24 3.53 -14.54
C PRO A 206 1.84 4.22 -15.84
N ALA A 207 2.67 4.07 -16.90
CA ALA A 207 2.60 4.96 -18.06
C ALA A 207 1.22 4.94 -18.73
N GLY A 208 0.60 3.76 -18.84
CA GLY A 208 -0.74 3.61 -19.42
C GLY A 208 -1.83 4.32 -18.62
N ARG A 209 -1.83 4.17 -17.29
CA ARG A 209 -2.81 4.81 -16.40
C ARG A 209 -2.61 6.32 -16.34
N MET A 210 -1.36 6.77 -16.28
CA MET A 210 -1.04 8.20 -16.25
C MET A 210 -1.40 8.88 -17.57
N ARG A 211 -1.29 8.20 -18.71
CA ARG A 211 -1.70 8.75 -20.01
C ARG A 211 -3.20 9.01 -20.06
N LEU A 212 -3.99 8.06 -19.55
CA LEU A 212 -5.44 8.22 -19.44
C LEU A 212 -5.76 9.37 -18.49
N ALA A 213 -5.14 9.38 -17.30
CA ALA A 213 -5.36 10.43 -16.30
C ALA A 213 -5.01 11.83 -16.81
N LEU A 214 -3.91 12.00 -17.55
CA LEU A 214 -3.52 13.30 -18.13
C LEU A 214 -4.50 13.83 -19.20
N ARG A 215 -5.29 12.94 -19.82
CA ARG A 215 -6.29 13.26 -20.84
C ARG A 215 -7.70 13.39 -20.27
N ASP A 216 -7.86 13.13 -18.98
CA ASP A 216 -9.12 13.22 -18.25
C ASP A 216 -9.35 14.64 -17.73
N ASP A 217 -10.55 14.90 -17.23
CA ASP A 217 -10.90 16.18 -16.63
C ASP A 217 -10.27 16.36 -15.25
N ALA A 218 -10.20 17.61 -14.80
CA ALA A 218 -9.82 17.90 -13.42
C ALA A 218 -10.84 17.27 -12.45
N PRO A 219 -10.41 16.73 -11.30
CA PRO A 219 -9.07 16.84 -10.72
C PRO A 219 -8.09 15.73 -11.14
N VAL A 220 -8.52 14.76 -11.94
CA VAL A 220 -7.71 13.56 -12.27
C VAL A 220 -6.44 13.95 -13.05
N SER A 221 -6.58 14.78 -14.08
CA SER A 221 -5.42 15.28 -14.84
C SER A 221 -4.49 16.15 -13.98
N THR A 222 -5.04 16.95 -13.07
CA THR A 222 -4.24 17.74 -12.11
C THR A 222 -3.42 16.85 -11.17
N PHE A 223 -3.99 15.76 -10.66
CA PHE A 223 -3.23 14.78 -9.86
C PHE A 223 -2.11 14.09 -10.65
N ALA A 224 -2.35 13.75 -11.92
CA ALA A 224 -1.33 13.14 -12.77
C ALA A 224 -0.17 14.12 -13.04
N ARG A 225 -0.48 15.38 -13.37
CA ARG A 225 0.52 16.45 -13.53
C ARG A 225 1.30 16.69 -12.25
N TYR A 226 0.60 16.77 -11.11
CA TYR A 226 1.24 16.96 -9.81
C TYR A 226 2.21 15.83 -9.48
N ARG A 227 1.81 14.57 -9.67
CA ARG A 227 2.67 13.41 -9.44
C ARG A 227 3.93 13.46 -10.31
N TYR A 228 3.81 13.75 -11.60
CA TYR A 228 4.98 13.90 -12.48
C TYR A 228 5.88 15.04 -12.03
N ALA A 229 5.31 16.20 -11.69
CA ALA A 229 6.08 17.35 -11.25
C ALA A 229 6.86 17.06 -9.95
N ARG A 230 6.27 16.31 -9.01
CA ARG A 230 6.94 15.84 -7.79
C ARG A 230 8.10 14.89 -8.08
N LEU A 231 7.89 13.87 -8.92
CA LEU A 231 8.95 12.95 -9.34
C LEU A 231 10.09 13.67 -10.08
N ALA A 232 9.73 14.63 -10.92
CA ALA A 232 10.67 15.39 -11.73
C ALA A 232 11.54 16.33 -10.87
N ALA A 233 10.94 16.97 -9.86
CA ALA A 233 11.65 17.79 -8.89
C ALA A 233 12.63 16.95 -8.05
N GLU A 234 12.18 15.80 -7.53
CA GLU A 234 13.01 14.89 -6.75
C GLU A 234 14.22 14.36 -7.53
N LEU A 235 14.01 14.02 -8.81
CA LEU A 235 15.07 13.51 -9.68
C LEU A 235 15.81 14.62 -10.45
N ASN A 236 15.52 15.89 -10.14
CA ASN A 236 16.08 17.08 -10.79
C ASN A 236 16.12 16.98 -12.33
N VAL A 237 15.00 16.58 -12.93
CA VAL A 237 14.84 16.40 -14.38
C VAL A 237 13.59 17.11 -14.87
N SER A 238 13.58 17.57 -16.12
CA SER A 238 12.36 18.16 -16.71
C SER A 238 11.56 17.12 -17.50
N VAL A 239 10.25 17.07 -17.22
CA VAL A 239 9.28 16.24 -17.96
C VAL A 239 8.13 17.07 -18.54
N THR A 240 8.13 18.39 -18.36
CA THR A 240 7.00 19.28 -18.63
C THR A 240 6.45 19.14 -20.05
N GLY A 241 7.32 19.13 -21.08
CA GLY A 241 6.89 18.96 -22.46
C GLY A 241 6.18 17.62 -22.71
N ALA A 242 6.77 16.51 -22.26
CA ALA A 242 6.15 15.19 -22.41
C ALA A 242 4.85 15.05 -21.63
N VAL A 243 4.74 15.65 -20.45
CA VAL A 243 3.50 15.66 -19.67
C VAL A 243 2.42 16.50 -20.34
N ALA A 244 2.78 17.64 -20.95
CA ALA A 244 1.86 18.49 -21.70
C ALA A 244 1.27 17.75 -22.92
N ASP A 245 2.08 16.96 -23.61
CA ASP A 245 1.66 16.14 -24.76
C ASP A 245 1.02 14.80 -24.36
N ALA A 246 0.92 14.52 -23.06
CA ALA A 246 0.53 13.21 -22.50
C ALA A 246 1.38 12.02 -23.04
N ASP A 247 2.64 12.27 -23.39
CA ASP A 247 3.65 11.24 -23.70
C ASP A 247 4.30 10.72 -22.41
N THR A 248 3.53 9.95 -21.65
CA THR A 248 3.97 9.36 -20.38
C THR A 248 5.12 8.38 -20.53
N ARG A 249 5.30 7.77 -21.70
CA ARG A 249 6.45 6.88 -21.94
C ARG A 249 7.73 7.70 -22.04
N ALA A 250 7.71 8.83 -22.74
CA ALA A 250 8.87 9.73 -22.77
C ALA A 250 9.13 10.37 -21.40
N ALA A 251 8.10 10.76 -20.65
CA ALA A 251 8.26 11.26 -19.29
C ALA A 251 8.90 10.20 -18.38
N ASN A 252 8.37 8.97 -18.37
CA ASN A 252 8.89 7.88 -17.54
C ASN A 252 10.33 7.51 -17.89
N ARG A 253 10.69 7.43 -19.18
CA ARG A 253 12.08 7.17 -19.60
C ARG A 253 13.05 8.23 -19.08
N ARG A 254 12.66 9.50 -19.07
CA ARG A 254 13.50 10.58 -18.51
C ARG A 254 13.69 10.44 -17.01
N LEU A 255 12.61 10.17 -16.27
CA LEU A 255 12.68 9.90 -14.83
C LEU A 255 13.56 8.68 -14.53
N ALA A 256 13.34 7.57 -15.24
CA ALA A 256 14.11 6.34 -15.02
C ALA A 256 15.59 6.52 -15.35
N SER A 257 15.91 7.20 -16.45
CA SER A 257 17.30 7.51 -16.81
C SER A 257 17.99 8.37 -15.74
N ALA A 258 17.29 9.37 -15.18
CA ALA A 258 17.82 10.19 -14.10
C ALA A 258 18.02 9.38 -12.80
N PHE A 259 17.12 8.45 -12.51
CA PHE A 259 17.20 7.61 -11.31
C PHE A 259 18.25 6.49 -11.42
N ALA A 260 18.49 5.96 -12.62
CA ALA A 260 19.40 4.83 -12.86
C ALA A 260 20.81 5.06 -12.30
N SER A 261 21.37 6.26 -12.45
CA SER A 261 22.70 6.58 -11.92
C SER A 261 22.78 6.46 -10.39
N ARG A 262 21.73 6.90 -9.67
CA ARG A 262 21.65 6.75 -8.19
C ARG A 262 21.54 5.29 -7.81
N VAL A 263 20.68 4.53 -8.51
CA VAL A 263 20.52 3.07 -8.31
C VAL A 263 21.84 2.34 -8.55
N GLU A 264 22.56 2.66 -9.61
CA GLU A 264 23.80 2.00 -9.97
C GLU A 264 24.89 2.23 -8.92
N SER A 265 25.03 3.48 -8.46
CA SER A 265 25.94 3.82 -7.37
C SER A 265 25.59 3.07 -6.09
N ASP A 266 24.30 3.01 -5.75
CA ASP A 266 23.80 2.31 -4.57
C ASP A 266 24.05 0.80 -4.63
N LEU A 267 23.77 0.16 -5.77
CA LEU A 267 23.98 -1.29 -5.94
C LEU A 267 25.47 -1.65 -5.88
N ARG A 268 26.34 -0.87 -6.54
CA ARG A 268 27.80 -1.11 -6.50
C ARG A 268 28.39 -0.94 -5.10
N ALA A 269 27.85 -0.03 -4.31
CA ALA A 269 28.33 0.19 -2.95
C ALA A 269 27.95 -0.95 -1.99
N ARG A 270 26.91 -1.72 -2.31
CA ARG A 270 26.30 -2.71 -1.41
C ARG A 270 26.59 -4.16 -1.79
N TYR A 271 26.84 -4.43 -3.06
CA TYR A 271 26.97 -5.78 -3.59
C TYR A 271 28.26 -5.93 -4.38
N ASP A 272 28.91 -7.07 -4.19
CA ASP A 272 30.17 -7.39 -4.88
C ASP A 272 29.96 -7.73 -6.37
N SER A 273 28.75 -8.16 -6.76
CA SER A 273 28.44 -8.52 -8.14
C SER A 273 27.01 -8.15 -8.57
N PRO A 274 26.76 -7.97 -9.89
CA PRO A 274 25.44 -7.74 -10.45
C PRO A 274 24.45 -8.88 -10.14
N GLU A 275 24.91 -10.12 -10.07
CA GLU A 275 24.07 -11.29 -9.77
C GLU A 275 23.59 -11.27 -8.32
N ALA A 276 24.48 -10.93 -7.37
CA ALA A 276 24.13 -10.76 -5.97
C ALA A 276 23.13 -9.61 -5.77
N ALA A 277 23.34 -8.49 -6.49
CA ALA A 277 22.40 -7.37 -6.49
C ALA A 277 21.04 -7.75 -7.08
N ALA A 278 21.03 -8.44 -8.23
CA ALA A 278 19.81 -8.87 -8.91
C ALA A 278 18.97 -9.82 -8.04
N ALA A 279 19.61 -10.72 -7.27
CA ALA A 279 18.93 -11.60 -6.33
C ALA A 279 18.23 -10.86 -5.18
N ALA A 280 18.65 -9.63 -4.87
CA ALA A 280 18.05 -8.79 -3.84
C ALA A 280 16.98 -7.81 -4.38
N VAL A 281 16.80 -7.72 -5.70
CA VAL A 281 15.79 -6.82 -6.29
C VAL A 281 14.40 -7.38 -6.09
N SER A 282 13.50 -6.53 -5.60
CA SER A 282 12.08 -6.83 -5.32
C SER A 282 11.13 -5.77 -5.89
N ALA A 283 11.53 -5.05 -6.94
CA ALA A 283 10.74 -3.94 -7.51
C ALA A 283 9.33 -4.33 -7.95
N SER A 284 9.13 -5.57 -8.39
CA SER A 284 7.84 -6.09 -8.87
C SER A 284 6.90 -6.56 -7.76
N GLU A 285 7.28 -6.49 -6.49
CA GLU A 285 6.53 -7.10 -5.40
C GLU A 285 6.46 -6.23 -4.13
N VAL A 286 5.35 -6.33 -3.41
CA VAL A 286 5.21 -5.84 -2.05
C VAL A 286 5.34 -7.03 -1.11
N ARG A 287 6.20 -6.89 -0.10
CA ARG A 287 6.32 -7.86 0.98
C ARG A 287 5.39 -7.48 2.11
N VAL A 288 4.50 -8.38 2.50
CA VAL A 288 3.67 -8.23 3.69
C VAL A 288 4.17 -9.22 4.74
N VAL A 289 4.70 -8.69 5.84
CA VAL A 289 5.23 -9.47 6.96
C VAL A 289 4.26 -9.36 8.12
N VAL A 290 3.81 -10.51 8.61
CA VAL A 290 3.05 -10.63 9.84
C VAL A 290 4.00 -11.09 10.93
N ARG A 291 4.00 -10.39 12.07
CA ARG A 291 4.77 -10.74 13.27
C ARG A 291 3.79 -10.90 14.42
N ALA A 292 3.95 -11.96 15.19
CA ALA A 292 3.17 -12.25 16.38
C ALA A 292 4.11 -12.47 17.58
N TRP A 293 3.68 -12.05 18.77
CA TRP A 293 4.39 -12.24 20.04
C TRP A 293 3.38 -12.39 21.18
N ASP A 294 3.82 -13.01 22.28
CA ASP A 294 2.99 -13.26 23.45
C ASP A 294 2.86 -11.99 24.30
N ALA A 295 1.81 -11.22 24.05
CA ALA A 295 1.52 -9.98 24.78
C ALA A 295 1.14 -10.19 26.27
N GLY A 296 1.14 -11.44 26.77
CA GLY A 296 0.38 -11.85 27.96
C GLY A 296 1.12 -12.62 29.06
N ARG A 297 2.46 -12.62 29.16
CA ARG A 297 3.17 -13.33 30.27
C ARG A 297 3.69 -12.47 31.42
N ARG A 298 3.58 -11.13 31.38
CA ARG A 298 4.13 -10.23 32.44
C ARG A 298 3.12 -9.66 33.43
N GLY A 299 1.82 -9.81 33.19
CA GLY A 299 0.78 -9.26 34.08
C GLY A 299 0.43 -10.15 35.29
N ASN A 300 0.60 -11.47 35.18
CA ASN A 300 0.17 -12.41 36.24
C ASN A 300 1.29 -12.89 37.16
N ASP A 301 2.56 -12.84 36.75
CA ASP A 301 3.67 -13.34 37.58
C ASP A 301 4.16 -12.32 38.62
N ALA A 302 3.80 -11.04 38.48
CA ALA A 302 4.15 -10.00 39.45
C ALA A 302 3.19 -9.94 40.66
N ASP A 303 2.00 -10.53 40.54
CA ASP A 303 0.96 -10.51 41.59
C ASP A 303 0.90 -11.83 42.39
N ALA A 304 1.66 -12.84 41.99
CA ALA A 304 1.65 -14.17 42.63
C ALA A 304 2.72 -14.35 43.73
N THR A 305 3.46 -13.31 44.12
CA THR A 305 4.52 -13.41 45.15
C THR A 305 4.22 -12.71 46.47
N ASP A 306 3.01 -12.20 46.71
CA ASP A 306 2.64 -11.59 48.00
C ASP A 306 1.38 -12.21 48.63
N ASP A 307 1.37 -13.54 48.79
CA ASP A 307 0.50 -14.15 49.79
C ASP A 307 1.18 -15.36 50.42
N GLY A 308 1.66 -15.18 51.66
CA GLY A 308 2.28 -16.29 52.38
C GLY A 308 3.23 -15.91 53.51
N ARG A 309 2.81 -15.04 54.44
CA ARG A 309 3.34 -15.07 55.82
C ARG A 309 2.40 -14.41 56.83
N THR A 310 1.45 -15.19 57.30
CA THR A 310 0.98 -15.09 58.69
C THR A 310 2.07 -15.61 59.63
N PRO A 311 2.39 -14.91 60.74
CA PRO A 311 2.92 -15.55 61.92
C PRO A 311 1.79 -15.69 62.94
N GLU A 312 1.32 -16.91 63.12
CA GLU A 312 0.65 -17.32 64.36
C GLU A 312 1.67 -17.28 65.52
N GLY A 313 1.28 -16.57 66.59
CA GLY A 313 1.30 -17.06 67.98
C GLY A 313 2.62 -17.41 68.66
N GLY A 314 2.95 -16.68 69.73
CA GLY A 314 4.01 -17.12 70.65
C GLY A 314 4.31 -16.26 71.87
N ARG A 315 3.33 -16.19 72.80
CA ARG A 315 3.44 -15.85 74.25
C ARG A 315 3.71 -14.40 74.68
#